data_AF-A0A928TEG2-F1
#
_entry.id   AF-A0A928TEG2-F1
#
_cell.length_a   1.000
_cell.length_b   1.000
_cell.length_c   1.000
_cell.angle_alpha   90.00
_cell.angle_beta   90.00
_cell.angle_gamma   90.00
#
_symmetry.space_group_name_H-M   'P 1'
#
loop_
_entity.id
_entity.type
_entity.pdbx_description
1 polymer ?
#
loop_
_entity_poly.entity_id
_entity_poly.type
_entity_poly.pdbx_seq_one_letter_code
_entity_poly.pdbx_strand_id
1 'polypeptide(L)'
;MQLYVAYLKFKPGVNPLMGLAAFERRKTFEHPRNAHVLGEYWVNAPAEMPQVVLVWEAADEGPGDYYEAAWGDVFDITIAQATRPVTEIPEELPANLKELAGQ
;
A
#
# COMPACT_ATOMS: atom_id res chain seq x y z
N MET A 1 -10.93 10.39 6.76
CA MET A 1 -10.44 9.02 6.52
C MET A 1 -8.94 9.11 6.31
N GLN A 2 -8.19 8.16 6.88
CA GLN A 2 -6.75 8.09 6.71
C GLN A 2 -6.43 7.38 5.40
N LEU A 3 -5.35 7.78 4.74
CA LEU A 3 -4.87 7.16 3.53
C LEU A 3 -3.74 6.18 3.89
N TYR A 4 -3.78 4.99 3.31
CA TYR A 4 -2.80 3.94 3.54
C TYR A 4 -2.24 3.44 2.22
N VAL A 5 -0.99 2.99 2.26
CA VAL A 5 -0.35 2.26 1.18
C VAL A 5 0.23 0.97 1.73
N ALA A 6 0.01 -0.15 1.03
CA ALA A 6 0.66 -1.41 1.28
C ALA A 6 1.60 -1.74 0.13
N TYR A 7 2.81 -2.17 0.50
CA TYR A 7 3.80 -2.74 -0.40
C TYR A 7 3.86 -4.24 -0.15
N LEU A 8 3.47 -5.02 -1.16
CA LEU A 8 3.46 -6.48 -1.06
C LEU A 8 4.63 -7.02 -1.87
N LYS A 9 5.68 -7.48 -1.18
CA LYS A 9 6.83 -8.16 -1.78
C LYS A 9 6.60 -9.66 -1.74
N PHE A 10 6.94 -10.40 -2.78
CA PHE A 10 6.87 -11.86 -2.70
C PHE A 10 7.83 -12.39 -1.63
N LYS A 11 7.37 -13.37 -0.85
CA LYS A 11 8.25 -14.07 0.09
C LYS A 11 9.40 -14.77 -0.64
N PRO A 12 10.56 -14.95 0.03
CA PRO A 12 11.64 -15.76 -0.51
C PRO A 12 11.15 -17.15 -0.93
N GLY A 13 11.54 -17.59 -2.13
CA GLY A 13 11.15 -18.90 -2.67
C GLY A 13 9.88 -18.91 -3.53
N VAL A 14 9.14 -17.80 -3.62
CA VAL A 14 8.05 -17.66 -4.59
C VAL A 14 8.66 -17.53 -6.00
N ASN A 15 8.40 -18.53 -6.83
CA ASN A 15 8.85 -18.55 -8.22
C ASN A 15 7.83 -17.85 -9.16
N PRO A 16 8.18 -17.62 -10.44
CA PRO A 16 7.28 -16.92 -11.37
C PRO A 16 5.90 -17.57 -11.56
N LEU A 17 5.80 -18.90 -11.52
CA LEU A 17 4.52 -19.61 -11.65
C LEU A 17 3.64 -19.41 -10.41
N MET A 18 4.24 -19.42 -9.22
CA MET A 18 3.54 -19.10 -7.97
C MET A 18 3.06 -17.64 -7.96
N GLY A 19 3.88 -16.71 -8.48
CA GLY A 19 3.49 -15.32 -8.65
C GLY A 19 2.31 -15.14 -9.60
N LEU A 20 2.29 -15.86 -10.72
CA LEU A 20 1.15 -15.87 -11.64
C LEU A 20 -0.11 -16.47 -10.99
N ALA A 21 0.01 -17.57 -10.24
CA ALA A 21 -1.11 -18.15 -9.52
C ALA A 21 -1.68 -17.18 -8.47
N ALA A 22 -0.80 -16.45 -7.77
CA ALA A 22 -1.21 -15.40 -6.84
C ALA A 22 -1.96 -14.27 -7.56
N PHE A 23 -1.48 -13.84 -8.72
CA PHE A 23 -2.17 -12.85 -9.57
C PHE A 23 -3.57 -13.31 -9.97
N GLU A 24 -3.72 -14.56 -10.45
CA GLU A 24 -5.02 -15.10 -10.81
C GLU A 24 -5.97 -15.19 -9.60
N ARG A 25 -5.49 -15.66 -8.44
CA ARG A 25 -6.25 -15.68 -7.18
C ARG A 25 -6.71 -14.28 -6.76
N ARG A 26 -5.91 -13.26 -7.04
CA ARG A 26 -6.19 -11.86 -6.65
C ARG A 26 -7.33 -11.24 -7.45
N LYS A 27 -7.55 -11.65 -8.70
CA LYS A 27 -8.63 -11.10 -9.56
C LYS A 27 -10.03 -11.29 -9.00
N THR A 28 -10.23 -12.33 -8.18
CA THR A 28 -11.51 -12.64 -7.55
C THR A 28 -11.52 -12.29 -6.06
N PHE A 29 -10.48 -11.62 -5.56
CA PHE A 29 -10.36 -11.27 -4.16
C PHE A 29 -11.26 -10.07 -3.84
N GLU A 30 -12.09 -10.21 -2.81
CA GLU A 30 -12.91 -9.12 -2.30
C GLU A 30 -12.15 -8.36 -1.21
N HIS A 31 -11.94 -7.07 -1.44
CA HIS A 31 -11.36 -6.16 -0.46
C HIS A 31 -12.28 -6.02 0.76
N PRO A 32 -11.72 -5.79 1.97
CA PRO A 32 -12.51 -5.65 3.18
C PRO A 32 -13.49 -4.47 3.07
N ARG A 33 -14.71 -4.64 3.57
CA ARG A 33 -15.82 -3.67 3.41
C ARG A 33 -15.53 -2.28 3.99
N ASN A 34 -14.64 -2.21 4.97
CA ASN A 34 -14.21 -0.97 5.63
C ASN A 34 -12.97 -0.32 4.97
N ALA A 35 -12.51 -0.82 3.81
CA ALA A 35 -11.52 -0.15 2.97
C ALA A 35 -12.15 0.40 1.69
N HIS A 36 -11.93 1.68 1.43
CA HIS A 36 -12.19 2.26 0.12
C HIS A 36 -10.91 2.21 -0.72
N VAL A 37 -10.79 1.17 -1.56
CA VAL A 37 -9.60 0.98 -2.40
C VAL A 37 -9.56 2.00 -3.51
N LEU A 38 -8.47 2.77 -3.56
CA LEU A 38 -8.22 3.79 -4.57
C LEU A 38 -7.44 3.24 -5.76
N GLY A 39 -6.61 2.22 -5.53
CA GLY A 39 -5.85 1.58 -6.59
C GLY A 39 -5.10 0.34 -6.11
N GLU A 40 -5.01 -0.66 -6.98
CA GLU A 40 -4.14 -1.82 -6.84
C GLU A 40 -3.29 -1.94 -8.11
N TYR A 41 -1.97 -1.92 -7.95
CA TYR A 41 -1.03 -1.91 -9.06
C TYR A 41 -0.09 -3.10 -8.98
N TRP A 42 -0.09 -3.93 -10.02
CA TRP A 42 0.87 -5.00 -10.21
C TRP A 42 2.03 -4.47 -11.05
N VAL A 43 3.17 -4.22 -10.41
CA VAL A 43 4.26 -3.40 -10.97
C VAL A 43 5.34 -4.19 -11.69
N ASN A 44 5.26 -5.53 -11.70
CA ASN A 44 6.23 -6.44 -12.32
C ASN A 44 7.69 -6.07 -12.02
N ALA A 45 7.96 -5.71 -10.77
CA ALA A 45 9.26 -5.27 -10.34
C ALA A 45 10.23 -6.46 -10.21
N PRO A 46 11.55 -6.24 -10.09
CA PRO A 46 12.48 -7.30 -9.70
C PRO A 46 12.03 -8.03 -8.43
N ALA A 47 12.36 -9.32 -8.28
CA ALA A 47 11.85 -10.16 -7.19
C ALA A 47 12.08 -9.60 -5.77
N GLU A 48 13.15 -8.82 -5.59
CA GLU A 48 13.50 -8.21 -4.31
C GLU A 48 12.69 -6.96 -3.96
N MET A 49 11.83 -6.49 -4.87
CA MET A 49 11.02 -5.28 -4.74
C MET A 49 9.53 -5.61 -4.63
N PRO A 50 8.71 -4.69 -4.11
CA PRO A 50 7.26 -4.84 -4.06
C PRO A 50 6.68 -5.15 -5.44
N GLN A 51 5.82 -6.16 -5.48
CA GLN A 51 5.16 -6.66 -6.69
C GLN A 51 3.75 -6.09 -6.84
N VAL A 52 3.11 -5.82 -5.70
CA VAL A 52 1.82 -5.14 -5.64
C VAL A 52 1.94 -3.90 -4.76
N VAL A 53 1.39 -2.80 -5.25
CA VAL A 53 1.16 -1.58 -4.46
C VAL A 53 -0.35 -1.40 -4.35
N LEU A 54 -0.85 -1.40 -3.12
CA LEU A 54 -2.27 -1.23 -2.83
C LEU A 54 -2.47 0.06 -2.06
N VAL A 55 -3.43 0.88 -2.48
CA VAL A 55 -3.74 2.18 -1.87
C VAL A 55 -5.21 2.20 -1.50
N TRP A 56 -5.52 2.57 -0.26
CA TRP A 56 -6.91 2.65 0.22
C TRP A 56 -7.10 3.72 1.29
N GLU A 57 -8.34 4.11 1.48
CA GLU A 57 -8.77 4.95 2.60
C GLU A 57 -9.57 4.13 3.62
N ALA A 58 -9.33 4.38 4.90
CA ALA A 58 -10.04 3.73 5.99
C ALA A 58 -10.20 4.66 7.22
N ALA A 59 -11.06 4.26 8.15
CA ALA A 59 -11.22 4.96 9.43
C ALA A 59 -10.10 4.61 10.44
N ASP A 60 -9.57 3.40 10.33
CA ASP A 60 -8.58 2.80 11.22
C ASP A 60 -7.68 1.81 10.45
N GLU A 61 -6.75 1.16 11.16
CA GLU A 61 -5.77 0.21 10.61
C GLU A 61 -6.36 -1.19 10.34
N GLY A 62 -7.61 -1.47 10.73
CA GLY A 62 -8.21 -2.80 10.67
C GLY A 62 -8.22 -3.48 9.29
N PRO A 63 -8.38 -2.75 8.16
CA PRO A 63 -8.22 -3.36 6.84
C PRO A 63 -6.82 -3.95 6.59
N GLY A 64 -5.78 -3.38 7.22
CA GLY A 64 -4.41 -3.86 7.10
C GLY A 64 -4.28 -5.30 7.59
N ASP A 65 -4.78 -5.58 8.79
CA ASP A 65 -4.80 -6.92 9.38
C ASP A 65 -5.51 -7.95 8.48
N TYR A 66 -6.59 -7.54 7.80
CA TYR A 66 -7.29 -8.40 6.85
C TYR A 66 -6.42 -8.77 5.63
N TYR A 67 -5.68 -7.80 5.08
CA TYR A 67 -4.76 -8.08 3.98
C TYR A 67 -3.60 -8.98 4.42
N GLU A 68 -3.04 -8.76 5.61
CA GLU A 68 -2.00 -9.63 6.17
C GLU A 68 -2.52 -11.07 6.38
N ALA A 69 -3.71 -11.23 6.96
CA ALA A 69 -4.31 -12.54 7.17
C ALA A 69 -4.60 -13.28 5.85
N ALA A 70 -5.07 -12.57 4.82
CA ALA A 70 -5.46 -13.17 3.55
C ALA A 70 -4.29 -13.46 2.60
N TRP A 71 -3.18 -12.72 2.73
CA TRP A 71 -2.09 -12.72 1.73
C TRP A 71 -0.68 -12.84 2.30
N GLY A 72 -0.54 -12.89 3.62
CA GLY A 72 0.73 -13.13 4.30
C GLY A 72 1.31 -14.53 4.07
N ASP A 73 0.58 -15.44 3.43
CA ASP A 73 1.10 -16.72 2.94
C ASP A 73 2.05 -16.55 1.75
N VAL A 74 1.78 -15.58 0.87
CA VAL A 74 2.52 -15.34 -0.38
C VAL A 74 3.41 -14.11 -0.29
N PHE A 75 2.97 -13.08 0.43
CA PHE A 75 3.63 -11.77 0.46
C PHE A 75 4.17 -11.44 1.85
N ASP A 76 5.32 -10.76 1.86
CA ASP A 76 5.73 -9.90 2.96
C ASP A 76 5.06 -8.53 2.72
N ILE A 77 4.13 -8.17 3.61
CA ILE A 77 3.31 -6.96 3.48
C ILE A 77 3.84 -5.91 4.44
N THR A 78 4.14 -4.73 3.90
CA THR A 78 4.46 -3.55 4.69
C THR A 78 3.39 -2.50 4.47
N ILE A 79 2.73 -2.07 5.54
CA ILE A 79 1.68 -1.05 5.50
C ILE A 79 2.21 0.25 6.11
N ALA A 80 1.95 1.36 5.43
CA ALA A 80 2.30 2.69 5.91
C ALA A 80 1.11 3.65 5.73
N GLN A 81 1.02 4.63 6.62
CA GLN A 81 0.20 5.82 6.38
C GLN A 81 0.77 6.59 5.19
N ALA A 82 -0.12 7.10 4.34
CA ALA A 82 0.21 7.91 3.19
C ALA A 82 -0.51 9.26 3.25
N THR A 83 -0.01 10.22 2.48
CA THR A 83 -0.63 11.53 2.31
C THR A 83 -1.04 11.73 0.85
N ARG A 84 -2.05 12.56 0.63
CA ARG A 84 -2.34 13.03 -0.72
C ARG A 84 -1.26 14.03 -1.13
N PRO A 85 -0.89 14.08 -2.43
CA PRO A 85 0.02 15.11 -2.90
C PRO A 85 -0.57 16.49 -2.61
N VAL A 86 0.28 17.41 -2.14
CA VAL A 86 -0.09 18.82 -2.02
C VAL A 86 0.02 19.41 -3.43
N THR A 87 -1.12 19.60 -4.10
CA THR A 87 -1.17 20.06 -5.49
C THR A 87 -1.04 21.57 -5.64
N GLU A 88 -1.18 22.31 -4.54
CA GLU A 88 -1.00 23.77 -4.49
C GLU A 88 0.27 24.06 -3.69
N ILE A 89 1.26 24.71 -4.30
CA ILE A 89 2.39 25.25 -3.53
C ILE A 89 1.80 26.33 -2.62
N PRO A 90 1.83 26.17 -1.29
CA PRO A 90 1.24 27.17 -0.41
C PRO A 90 2.05 28.47 -0.56
N GLU A 91 1.36 29.61 -0.68
CA GLU A 91 1.99 30.93 -0.83
C GLU A 91 2.92 31.25 0.36
N GLU A 92 2.66 30.63 1.51
CA GLU A 92 3.52 30.66 2.68
C GLU A 92 3.89 29.27 3.18
N LEU A 93 5.12 29.12 3.69
CA LEU A 93 5.55 27.88 4.34
C LEU A 93 4.66 27.56 5.57
N PRO A 94 4.22 26.31 5.73
CA PRO A 94 3.58 25.83 6.95
C PRO A 94 4.40 26.16 8.21
N ALA A 95 3.74 26.52 9.31
CA ALA A 95 4.40 26.96 10.55
C ALA A 95 5.42 25.95 11.09
N ASN A 96 5.12 24.65 11.03
CA ASN A 96 6.02 23.57 11.42
C ASN A 96 7.30 23.49 10.55
N LEU A 97 7.24 23.96 9.30
CA LEU A 97 8.41 24.06 8.42
C LEU A 97 9.19 25.36 8.64
N LYS A 98 8.52 26.46 9.01
CA LYS A 98 9.18 27.73 9.42
C LYS A 98 10.05 27.50 10.68
N GLU A 99 9.53 26.77 11.66
CA GLU A 99 10.27 26.38 12.88
C GLU A 99 11.52 25.52 12.57
N LEU A 100 11.42 24.57 11.65
CA LEU A 100 12.55 23.75 11.20
C LEU A 100 13.57 24.54 10.37
N ALA A 101 13.14 25.61 9.70
CA ALA A 101 13.99 26.49 8.90
C ALA A 101 14.67 27.61 9.71
N GLY A 102 14.38 27.71 11.02
CA GLY A 102 14.99 28.70 11.90
C GLY A 102 14.57 30.15 11.63
N GLN A 103 13.36 30.35 11.09
CA GLN A 103 12.74 31.68 10.90
C GLN A 103 11.61 31.91 11.89
#